data_AF-A0A957UKN0-F1
#
_entry.id   AF-A0A957UKN0-F1
#
_cell.length_a   1.000
_cell.length_b   1.000
_cell.length_c   1.000
_cell.angle_alpha   90.00
_cell.angle_beta   90.00
_cell.angle_gamma   90.00
#
_symmetry.space_group_name_H-M   'P 1'
#
loop_
_entity.id
_entity.type
_entity.pdbx_description
1 polymer ?
#
loop_
_entity_poly.entity_id
_entity_poly.type
_entity_poly.pdbx_seq_one_letter_code
_entity_poly.pdbx_strand_id
1 'polypeptide(L)'
;NWQESAVEQTDEEDPWQPFDGVDTGWAGVRAAEAGITETVGISDTQTVSETAEPRAPEVLFVNMGCSGCHNLNEPQDENTPHLVGPNLGNLAEVAGTKVPGEDAETYVHTSIVAPNDFVNPGYLPNLMPQNFAEQMTPEEINALVTWLLDPNRAQ
;
A
#
# COMPACT_ATOMS: atom_id res chain seq x y z
N ASN A 1 -35.97 -6.97 -13.25
CA ASN A 1 -36.22 -6.00 -12.17
C ASN A 1 -35.55 -6.50 -10.90
N TRP A 2 -34.29 -6.13 -10.71
CA TRP A 2 -33.48 -6.50 -9.52
C TRP A 2 -33.87 -5.69 -8.27
N GLN A 3 -34.67 -4.65 -8.47
CA GLN A 3 -35.11 -3.74 -7.41
C GLN A 3 -36.23 -4.35 -6.56
N GLU A 4 -37.18 -5.09 -7.16
CA GLU A 4 -38.26 -5.75 -6.40
C GLU A 4 -37.73 -6.88 -5.51
N SER A 5 -36.75 -7.64 -6.00
CA SER A 5 -36.10 -8.73 -5.27
C SER A 5 -35.28 -8.26 -4.06
N ALA A 6 -34.83 -7.00 -4.07
CA ALA A 6 -34.10 -6.40 -2.96
C ALA A 6 -35.01 -5.95 -1.81
N VAL A 7 -36.30 -5.73 -2.09
CA VAL A 7 -37.29 -5.28 -1.07
C VAL A 7 -37.97 -6.47 -0.38
N GLU A 8 -37.89 -7.67 -0.96
CA GLU A 8 -38.47 -8.89 -0.40
C GLU A 8 -37.52 -9.66 0.54
N GLN A 9 -36.27 -9.21 0.72
CA GLN A 9 -35.36 -9.82 1.69
C GLN A 9 -35.87 -9.53 3.12
N THR A 10 -36.26 -10.58 3.83
CA THR A 10 -36.64 -10.53 5.24
C THR A 10 -35.42 -10.83 6.11
N ASP A 11 -35.41 -10.33 7.35
CA ASP A 11 -34.29 -10.46 8.30
C ASP A 11 -33.81 -11.93 8.54
N GLU A 12 -34.62 -12.92 8.15
CA GLU A 12 -34.32 -14.35 8.30
C GLU A 12 -33.51 -14.96 7.14
N GLU A 13 -33.43 -14.26 6.01
CA GLU A 13 -32.57 -14.62 4.85
C GLU A 13 -31.36 -13.69 4.70
N ASP A 14 -30.96 -12.95 5.75
CA ASP A 14 -29.69 -12.24 5.73
C ASP A 14 -28.52 -13.25 5.83
N PRO A 15 -27.71 -13.45 4.77
CA PRO A 15 -26.54 -14.32 4.83
C PRO A 15 -25.45 -13.76 5.74
N TRP A 16 -25.58 -12.52 6.21
CA TRP A 16 -24.78 -11.94 7.27
C TRP A 16 -25.29 -12.38 8.64
N GLN A 17 -25.00 -13.63 8.99
CA GLN A 17 -25.08 -14.04 10.39
C GLN A 17 -24.14 -13.13 11.20
N PRO A 18 -24.61 -12.43 12.25
CA PRO A 18 -23.70 -11.77 13.17
C PRO A 18 -22.75 -12.83 13.74
N PHE A 19 -21.50 -12.46 14.00
CA PHE A 19 -20.49 -13.34 14.61
C PHE A 19 -20.82 -13.62 16.09
N ASP A 20 -22.01 -14.14 16.36
CA ASP A 20 -22.41 -14.62 17.68
C ASP A 20 -21.74 -15.97 17.91
N GLY A 21 -20.73 -15.95 18.78
CA GLY A 21 -19.98 -17.15 19.18
C GLY A 21 -18.52 -17.19 18.76
N VAL A 22 -18.00 -16.14 18.11
CA VAL A 22 -16.53 -15.97 18.03
C VAL A 22 -16.06 -15.52 19.41
N ASP A 23 -15.43 -16.44 20.14
CA ASP A 23 -14.46 -16.08 21.18
C ASP A 23 -13.34 -15.31 20.49
N THR A 24 -13.47 -13.98 20.44
CA THR A 24 -12.46 -13.09 19.86
C THR A 24 -11.27 -12.89 20.79
N GLY A 25 -11.16 -13.58 21.92
CA GLY A 25 -10.10 -13.37 22.92
C GLY A 25 -9.98 -11.92 23.42
N TRP A 26 -10.86 -11.02 22.96
CA TRP A 26 -10.95 -9.63 23.35
C TRP A 26 -11.90 -9.58 24.53
N ALA A 27 -11.33 -9.74 25.72
CA ALA A 27 -12.06 -9.48 26.95
C ALA A 27 -12.44 -7.99 27.01
N GLY A 28 -13.71 -7.71 26.71
CA GLY A 28 -14.44 -6.58 27.27
C GLY A 28 -14.44 -5.32 26.41
N VAL A 29 -15.55 -5.11 25.70
CA VAL A 29 -16.45 -3.96 25.93
C VAL A 29 -17.79 -4.29 25.28
N ARG A 30 -18.71 -4.86 26.06
CA ARG A 30 -20.14 -4.81 25.72
C ARG A 30 -20.67 -3.46 26.20
N ALA A 31 -21.17 -2.66 25.26
CA ALA A 31 -21.93 -1.47 25.58
C ALA A 31 -23.22 -1.89 26.29
N ALA A 32 -23.24 -1.74 27.61
CA ALA A 32 -24.46 -1.72 28.40
C ALA A 32 -24.86 -0.27 28.62
N GLU A 33 -26.10 0.04 28.26
CA GLU A 33 -26.74 1.33 28.45
C GLU A 33 -27.00 1.56 29.94
N ALA A 34 -26.10 2.25 30.63
CA ALA A 34 -26.37 2.94 31.88
C ALA A 34 -25.21 3.90 32.15
N GLY A 35 -25.52 5.20 32.27
CA GLY A 35 -24.53 6.23 32.48
C GLY A 35 -23.70 6.00 33.75
N ILE A 36 -22.38 6.19 33.63
CA ILE A 36 -21.52 6.62 34.71
C ILE A 36 -20.41 7.50 34.14
N THR A 37 -20.37 8.73 34.66
CA THR A 37 -19.20 9.60 34.66
C THR A 37 -18.05 8.88 35.35
N GLU A 38 -16.98 8.57 34.64
CA GLU A 38 -15.68 8.39 35.26
C GLU A 38 -14.59 8.82 34.28
N THR A 39 -13.97 9.95 34.60
CA THR A 39 -12.76 10.43 33.95
C THR A 39 -11.62 9.50 34.31
N VAL A 40 -11.37 8.48 33.49
CA VAL A 40 -10.09 7.78 33.49
C VAL A 40 -9.23 8.45 32.43
N GLY A 41 -8.24 9.20 32.90
CA GLY A 41 -7.31 9.93 32.07
C GLY A 41 -6.64 9.00 31.09
N ILE A 42 -6.89 9.23 29.80
CA ILE A 42 -5.99 8.79 28.74
C ILE A 42 -4.82 9.76 28.76
N SER A 43 -3.95 9.61 29.76
CA SER A 43 -2.63 10.18 29.75
C SER A 43 -1.75 9.29 28.89
N ASP A 44 -2.06 9.19 27.60
CA ASP A 44 -1.05 8.92 26.61
C ASP A 44 -0.73 10.26 25.95
N THR A 45 0.15 10.99 26.63
CA THR A 45 1.11 11.81 25.92
C THR A 45 1.90 10.84 25.05
N GLN A 46 1.40 10.59 23.84
CA GLN A 46 2.17 9.95 22.80
C GLN A 46 3.27 10.95 22.45
N THR A 47 4.35 10.84 23.21
CA THR A 47 5.64 11.41 22.88
C THR A 47 5.97 10.86 21.50
N VAL A 48 5.86 11.73 20.49
CA VAL A 48 6.37 11.47 19.15
C VAL A 48 7.86 11.28 19.34
N SER A 49 8.29 10.02 19.43
CA SER A 49 9.69 9.67 19.48
C SER A 49 10.22 9.82 18.07
N GLU A 50 10.74 11.01 17.79
CA GLU A 50 11.46 11.40 16.59
C GLU A 50 12.82 10.69 16.53
N THR A 51 12.77 9.37 16.36
CA THR A 51 13.80 8.43 15.87
C THR A 51 13.11 7.06 15.79
N ALA A 52 12.09 6.93 14.93
CA ALA A 52 11.66 5.61 14.51
C ALA A 52 12.72 5.09 13.53
N GLU A 53 13.28 3.90 13.81
CA GLU A 53 14.19 3.23 12.88
C GLU A 53 13.54 3.14 11.48
N PRO A 54 14.32 3.30 10.39
CA PRO A 54 13.80 3.16 9.04
C PRO A 54 13.07 1.84 8.86
N ARG A 55 11.87 1.88 8.28
CA ARG A 55 11.11 0.67 7.96
C ARG A 55 11.86 -0.14 6.90
N ALA A 56 11.75 -1.47 6.98
CA ALA A 56 12.31 -2.36 5.97
C ALA A 56 11.63 -2.13 4.60
N PRO A 57 12.37 -2.21 3.47
CA PRO A 57 11.86 -1.88 2.15
C PRO A 57 10.69 -2.77 1.69
N GLU A 58 10.70 -4.07 2.02
CA GLU A 58 9.60 -4.98 1.74
C GLU A 58 8.32 -4.58 2.50
N VAL A 59 8.46 -4.07 3.73
CA VAL A 59 7.36 -3.55 4.53
C VAL A 59 6.85 -2.23 3.94
N LEU A 60 7.74 -1.36 3.48
CA LEU A 60 7.37 -0.12 2.78
C LEU A 60 6.57 -0.41 1.52
N PHE A 61 7.01 -1.37 0.69
CA PHE A 61 6.34 -1.73 -0.56
C PHE A 61 4.88 -2.13 -0.34
N VAL A 62 4.60 -2.86 0.74
CA VAL A 62 3.23 -3.25 1.11
C VAL A 62 2.47 -2.09 1.75
N ASN A 63 3.03 -1.44 2.76
CA ASN A 63 2.34 -0.42 3.54
C ASN A 63 2.06 0.86 2.76
N MET A 64 2.88 1.17 1.75
CA MET A 64 2.68 2.30 0.83
C MET A 64 1.76 1.94 -0.35
N GLY A 65 1.25 0.71 -0.39
CA GLY A 65 0.27 0.26 -1.38
C GLY A 65 0.83 0.00 -2.77
N CYS A 66 2.16 -0.13 -2.90
CA CYS A 66 2.82 -0.36 -4.20
C CYS A 66 2.34 -1.67 -4.84
N SER A 67 2.16 -2.72 -4.03
CA SER A 67 1.68 -4.04 -4.46
C SER A 67 0.27 -4.04 -5.04
N GLY A 68 -0.54 -3.01 -4.76
CA GLY A 68 -1.88 -2.87 -5.33
C GLY A 68 -1.88 -2.49 -6.81
N CYS A 69 -0.78 -1.92 -7.31
CA CYS A 69 -0.67 -1.43 -8.69
C CYS A 69 0.52 -2.03 -9.46
N HIS A 70 1.49 -2.62 -8.77
CA HIS A 70 2.70 -3.17 -9.36
C HIS A 70 2.88 -4.63 -8.97
N ASN A 71 3.21 -5.46 -9.95
CA ASN A 71 3.55 -6.86 -9.72
C ASN A 71 5.07 -7.05 -9.70
N LEU A 72 5.59 -7.63 -8.62
CA LEU A 72 7.02 -7.89 -8.45
C LEU A 72 7.54 -9.13 -9.17
N ASN A 73 6.65 -10.01 -9.64
CA ASN A 73 7.01 -11.36 -10.10
C ASN A 73 7.02 -11.51 -11.61
N GLU A 74 6.18 -10.74 -12.29
CA GLU A 74 6.11 -10.77 -13.74
C GLU A 74 7.13 -9.80 -14.34
N PRO A 75 7.77 -10.12 -15.47
CA PRO A 75 8.54 -9.15 -16.22
C PRO A 75 7.62 -8.09 -16.83
N GLN A 76 8.12 -6.88 -17.05
CA GLN A 76 7.43 -5.89 -17.89
C GLN A 76 7.85 -6.07 -19.34
N ASP A 77 6.97 -6.62 -20.17
CA ASP A 77 7.07 -6.64 -21.63
C ASP A 77 5.71 -6.43 -22.31
N GLU A 78 5.70 -6.35 -23.64
CA GLU A 78 4.49 -6.07 -24.44
C GLU A 78 3.40 -7.15 -24.34
N ASN A 79 3.76 -8.38 -23.96
CA ASN A 79 2.85 -9.53 -23.84
C ASN A 79 2.37 -9.75 -22.39
N THR A 80 3.04 -9.15 -21.42
CA THR A 80 2.77 -9.31 -19.99
C THR A 80 2.43 -7.99 -19.27
N PRO A 81 1.72 -7.01 -19.87
CA PRO A 81 1.47 -5.74 -19.20
C PRO A 81 0.59 -5.93 -17.95
N HIS A 82 0.91 -5.20 -16.88
CA HIS A 82 0.00 -5.08 -15.74
C HIS A 82 -0.89 -3.85 -15.86
N LEU A 83 -2.10 -3.96 -15.30
CA LEU A 83 -3.25 -3.13 -15.66
C LEU A 83 -3.11 -1.67 -15.19
N VAL A 84 -2.60 -1.45 -13.97
CA VAL A 84 -2.60 -0.12 -13.33
C VAL A 84 -1.21 0.51 -13.37
N GLY A 85 -0.18 -0.24 -12.98
CA GLY A 85 1.23 0.14 -13.08
C GLY A 85 2.05 -0.93 -13.79
N PRO A 86 3.27 -0.61 -14.26
CA PRO A 86 4.17 -1.58 -14.86
C PRO A 86 4.60 -2.66 -13.86
N ASN A 87 4.84 -3.87 -14.35
CA ASN A 87 5.53 -4.89 -13.58
C ASN A 87 6.96 -4.46 -13.25
N LEU A 88 7.48 -5.04 -12.17
CA LEU A 88 8.80 -4.73 -11.64
C LEU A 88 9.71 -5.98 -11.59
N GLY A 89 9.27 -7.13 -12.12
CA GLY A 89 10.03 -8.38 -12.09
C GLY A 89 11.40 -8.31 -12.75
N ASN A 90 11.50 -7.53 -13.82
CA ASN A 90 12.75 -7.27 -14.56
C ASN A 90 13.21 -5.80 -14.44
N LEU A 91 12.88 -5.12 -13.34
CA LEU A 91 13.16 -3.69 -13.19
C LEU A 91 14.67 -3.39 -13.26
N ALA A 92 15.49 -4.23 -12.61
CA ALA A 92 16.94 -4.07 -12.58
C ALA A 92 17.57 -4.05 -13.98
N GLU A 93 17.01 -4.82 -14.91
CA GLU A 93 17.49 -4.91 -16.30
C GLU A 93 17.04 -3.72 -17.15
N VAL A 94 15.83 -3.20 -16.93
CA VAL A 94 15.21 -2.22 -17.83
C VAL A 94 15.29 -0.78 -17.34
N ALA A 95 15.44 -0.52 -16.04
CA ALA A 95 15.37 0.81 -15.44
C ALA A 95 16.33 1.82 -16.08
N GLY A 96 17.60 1.46 -16.24
CA GLY A 96 18.63 2.34 -16.83
C GLY A 96 18.47 2.61 -18.34
N THR A 97 17.41 2.09 -18.97
CA THR A 97 17.12 2.32 -20.39
C THR A 97 15.91 3.21 -20.63
N LYS A 98 15.20 3.60 -19.55
CA LYS A 98 13.91 4.29 -19.65
C LYS A 98 14.06 5.75 -20.02
N VAL A 99 15.00 6.44 -19.41
CA VAL A 99 15.26 7.87 -19.64
C VAL A 99 16.69 8.05 -20.14
N PRO A 100 16.90 8.64 -21.34
CA PRO A 100 18.23 8.88 -21.87
C PRO A 100 19.08 9.75 -20.93
N GLY A 101 20.19 9.19 -20.46
CA GLY A 101 21.15 9.89 -19.60
C GLY A 101 20.96 9.69 -18.09
N GLU A 102 19.94 8.93 -17.68
CA GLU A 102 19.75 8.50 -16.29
C GLU A 102 20.23 7.07 -16.09
N ASP A 103 20.78 6.77 -14.91
CA ASP A 103 21.01 5.39 -14.48
C ASP A 103 19.74 4.78 -13.85
N ALA A 104 19.80 3.48 -13.56
CA ALA A 104 18.67 2.74 -13.01
C ALA A 104 18.21 3.28 -11.65
N GLU A 105 19.15 3.64 -10.76
CA GLU A 105 18.86 4.15 -9.42
C GLU A 105 18.15 5.51 -9.51
N THR A 106 18.68 6.42 -10.32
CA THR A 106 18.10 7.74 -10.57
C THR A 106 16.69 7.62 -11.14
N TYR A 107 16.49 6.76 -12.15
CA TYR A 107 15.18 6.54 -12.75
C TYR A 107 14.16 6.04 -11.71
N VAL A 108 14.51 5.03 -10.91
CA VAL A 108 13.58 4.45 -9.92
C VAL A 108 13.32 5.43 -8.78
N HIS A 109 14.34 6.13 -8.28
CA HIS A 109 14.17 7.16 -7.27
C HIS A 109 13.24 8.28 -7.76
N THR A 110 13.51 8.85 -8.94
CA THR A 110 12.66 9.89 -9.55
C THR A 110 11.24 9.39 -9.77
N SER A 111 11.05 8.15 -10.22
CA SER A 111 9.72 7.54 -10.39
C SER A 111 8.94 7.47 -9.06
N ILE A 112 9.62 7.35 -7.91
CA ILE A 112 8.98 7.34 -6.58
C ILE A 112 8.67 8.75 -6.08
N VAL A 113 9.62 9.69 -6.19
CA VAL A 113 9.48 11.03 -5.59
C VAL A 113 8.78 12.04 -6.51
N ALA A 114 8.82 11.81 -7.82
CA ALA A 114 8.21 12.64 -8.86
C ALA A 114 7.62 11.77 -9.99
N PRO A 115 6.55 10.98 -9.71
CA PRO A 115 6.07 9.95 -10.64
C PRO A 115 5.56 10.45 -12.00
N ASN A 116 5.26 11.75 -12.12
CA ASN A 116 4.79 12.36 -13.35
C ASN A 116 5.92 12.93 -14.22
N ASP A 117 7.16 12.97 -13.75
CA ASP A 117 8.30 13.47 -14.54
C ASP A 117 8.58 12.56 -15.74
N PHE A 118 8.37 11.25 -15.56
CA PHE A 118 8.37 10.27 -16.64
C PHE A 118 7.26 9.25 -16.45
N VAL A 119 6.32 9.22 -17.40
CA VAL A 119 5.24 8.22 -17.43
C VAL A 119 5.55 7.20 -18.51
N ASN A 120 5.65 5.93 -18.11
CA ASN A 120 5.93 4.83 -19.04
C ASN A 120 4.85 4.75 -20.13
N PRO A 121 5.23 4.50 -21.40
CA PRO A 121 4.26 4.33 -22.48
C PRO A 121 3.18 3.29 -22.13
N GLY A 122 1.92 3.64 -22.38
CA GLY A 122 0.76 2.78 -22.08
C GLY A 122 0.15 2.98 -20.69
N TYR A 123 0.77 3.78 -19.81
CA TYR A 123 0.24 4.09 -18.48
C TYR A 123 -0.31 5.53 -18.40
N LEU A 124 -1.26 5.74 -17.48
CA LEU A 124 -1.89 7.05 -17.28
C LEU A 124 -1.11 7.86 -16.22
N PRO A 125 -0.94 9.18 -16.44
CA PRO A 125 -0.36 10.06 -15.43
C PRO A 125 -1.28 10.19 -14.21
N ASN A 126 -0.73 10.66 -13.09
CA ASN A 126 -1.45 10.92 -11.83
C ASN A 126 -2.11 9.71 -11.16
N LEU A 127 -1.75 8.47 -11.54
CA LEU A 127 -2.17 7.27 -10.83
C LEU A 127 -1.26 6.95 -9.65
N MET A 128 0.05 7.09 -9.85
CA MET A 128 1.02 6.87 -8.78
C MET A 128 0.99 8.05 -7.78
N PRO A 129 0.86 7.80 -6.47
CA PRO A 129 0.81 8.85 -5.46
C PRO A 129 2.03 9.78 -5.52
N GLN A 130 1.78 11.09 -5.40
CA GLN A 130 2.80 12.14 -5.55
C GLN A 130 3.44 12.57 -4.22
N ASN A 131 3.01 11.98 -3.11
CA ASN A 131 3.36 12.42 -1.75
C ASN A 131 4.21 11.39 -1.00
N PHE A 132 4.90 10.49 -1.70
CA PHE A 132 5.76 9.49 -1.05
C PHE A 132 6.92 10.11 -0.30
N ALA A 133 7.49 11.22 -0.79
CA ALA A 133 8.53 11.98 -0.09
C ALA A 133 8.04 12.66 1.21
N GLU A 134 6.73 12.78 1.41
CA GLU A 134 6.13 13.28 2.65
C GLU A 134 5.85 12.15 3.65
N GLN A 135 5.79 10.89 3.18
CA GLN A 135 5.39 9.70 3.95
C GLN A 135 6.56 8.77 4.28
N MET A 136 7.69 8.92 3.60
CA MET A 136 8.91 8.13 3.79
C MET A 136 10.10 9.05 3.98
N THR A 137 11.04 8.63 4.82
CA THR A 137 12.32 9.34 4.94
C THR A 137 13.18 9.12 3.68
N PRO A 138 14.17 9.99 3.41
CA PRO A 138 15.11 9.76 2.31
C PRO A 138 15.83 8.41 2.40
N GLU A 139 16.14 7.95 3.62
CA GLU A 139 16.78 6.66 3.87
C GLU A 139 15.86 5.49 3.50
N GLU A 140 14.57 5.59 3.83
CA GLU A 140 13.54 4.62 3.45
C GLU A 140 13.35 4.53 1.94
N ILE A 141 13.33 5.68 1.24
CA ILE A 141 13.22 5.72 -0.22
C ILE A 141 14.45 5.07 -0.85
N ASN A 142 15.66 5.41 -0.41
CA ASN A 142 16.89 4.83 -0.96
C ASN A 142 16.98 3.31 -0.71
N ALA A 143 16.55 2.85 0.47
CA ALA A 143 16.46 1.42 0.78
C ALA A 143 15.45 0.72 -0.14
N LEU A 144 14.28 1.33 -0.38
CA LEU A 144 13.27 0.80 -1.29
C LEU A 144 13.78 0.74 -2.73
N VAL A 145 14.45 1.78 -3.22
CA VAL A 145 15.08 1.81 -4.56
C VAL A 145 16.09 0.67 -4.70
N THR A 146 16.98 0.53 -3.72
CA THR A 146 18.00 -0.53 -3.71
C THR A 146 17.37 -1.92 -3.74
N TRP A 147 16.34 -2.14 -2.92
CA TRP A 147 15.62 -3.41 -2.86
C TRP A 147 14.86 -3.73 -4.14
N LEU A 148 14.23 -2.73 -4.78
CA LEU A 148 13.53 -2.88 -6.07
C LEU A 148 14.50 -3.24 -7.21
N LEU A 149 15.75 -2.78 -7.12
CA LEU A 149 16.81 -3.06 -8.10
C LEU A 149 17.62 -4.32 -7.79
N ASP A 150 17.33 -5.03 -6.68
CA ASP A 150 17.95 -6.32 -6.40
C ASP A 150 17.20 -7.44 -7.14
N PRO A 151 17.85 -8.14 -8.10
CA PRO A 151 17.24 -9.28 -8.79
C PRO A 151 17.01 -10.49 -7.87
N ASN A 152 17.65 -10.54 -6.70
CA ASN A 152 17.50 -11.60 -5.70
C ASN A 152 16.70 -11.15 -4.47
N ARG A 153 15.96 -10.04 -4.56
CA ARG A 153 15.16 -9.50 -3.44
C ARG A 153 14.27 -10.58 -2.81
N ALA A 154 14.16 -10.55 -1.48
CA ALA A 154 13.20 -11.38 -0.77
C ALA A 154 11.76 -10.87 -1.03
N GLN A 155 10.83 -11.80 -1.25
CA GLN A 155 9.40 -11.51 -1.43
C GLN A 155 8.65 -11.52 -0.11
#